data_AF-A0A7W6EU12-F1
#
_entry.id   AF-A0A7W6EU12-F1
#
_cell.length_a   1.000
_cell.length_b   1.000
_cell.length_c   1.000
_cell.angle_alpha   90.00
_cell.angle_beta   90.00
_cell.angle_gamma   90.00
#
_symmetry.space_group_name_H-M   'P 1'
#
loop_
_entity.id
_entity.type
_entity.pdbx_description
1 polymer ?
#
loop_
_entity_poly.entity_id
_entity_poly.type
_entity_poly.pdbx_seq_one_letter_code
_entity_poly.pdbx_strand_id
1 'polypeptide(L)'
;MLEIKQKIEKVPQNNTFPAKDVGEMSEKMSEKVLTLIRTNSTTTTAILAKELRVSTKTIERAIKTLKEEKKIERMGGDRGGYWKVIPK
;
A
#
# COMPACT_ATOMS: atom_id res chain seq x y z
N MET A 1 -0.40 -31.20 18.53
CA MET A 1 -0.11 -29.96 19.27
C MET A 1 1.41 -29.91 19.36
N LEU A 2 2.17 -28.97 18.79
CA LEU A 2 1.90 -27.59 18.46
C LEU A 2 3.06 -27.06 17.58
N GLU A 3 3.14 -27.40 16.29
CA GLU A 3 4.20 -26.83 15.41
C GLU A 3 3.68 -26.43 14.02
N ILE A 4 2.66 -25.58 13.98
CA ILE A 4 2.26 -24.84 12.76
C ILE A 4 2.98 -23.47 12.74
N LYS A 5 4.30 -23.45 12.95
CA LYS A 5 5.07 -22.19 13.07
C LYS A 5 6.22 -22.00 12.07
N GLN A 6 6.36 -22.82 11.02
CA GLN A 6 7.50 -22.67 10.09
C GLN A 6 7.15 -22.75 8.60
N LYS A 7 6.22 -21.91 8.10
CA LYS A 7 6.10 -21.73 6.64
C LYS A 7 5.55 -20.37 6.19
N ILE A 8 6.13 -19.29 6.71
CA ILE A 8 5.97 -17.94 6.11
C ILE A 8 7.33 -17.23 6.14
N GLU A 9 8.37 -17.88 5.62
CA GLU A 9 9.65 -17.22 5.36
C GLU A 9 10.09 -17.53 3.94
N LYS A 10 9.99 -16.48 3.10
CA LYS A 10 10.88 -16.08 2.00
C LYS A 10 10.10 -15.13 1.09
N VAL A 11 9.76 -13.94 1.60
CA VAL A 11 9.54 -12.79 0.72
C VAL A 11 10.94 -12.22 0.46
N PRO A 12 11.49 -12.35 -0.76
CA PRO A 12 12.82 -11.84 -1.06
C PRO A 12 12.81 -10.31 -0.94
N GLN A 13 13.54 -9.78 0.03
CA GLN A 13 13.83 -8.37 0.16
C GLN A 13 15.04 -8.03 -0.73
N ASN A 14 14.85 -7.83 -2.02
CA ASN A 14 15.74 -6.93 -2.77
C ASN A 14 15.09 -6.50 -4.08
N ASN A 15 14.70 -5.24 -4.15
CA ASN A 15 14.72 -4.43 -5.36
C ASN A 15 14.68 -2.97 -4.91
N THR A 16 15.80 -2.52 -4.37
CA THR A 16 16.07 -1.09 -4.22
C THR A 16 16.37 -0.56 -5.62
N PHE A 17 15.37 0.04 -6.27
CA PHE A 17 15.57 0.75 -7.52
C PHE A 17 16.33 2.07 -7.25
N PRO A 18 17.29 2.45 -8.11
CA PRO A 18 18.22 3.53 -7.84
C PRO A 18 17.52 4.90 -7.70
N ALA A 19 18.02 5.70 -6.77
CA ALA A 19 17.38 6.91 -6.23
C ALA A 19 17.20 8.10 -7.19
N LYS A 20 17.47 7.96 -8.50
CA LYS A 20 17.39 9.07 -9.47
C LYS A 20 16.06 9.17 -10.23
N ASP A 21 15.25 8.11 -10.27
CA ASP A 21 13.96 8.06 -10.99
C ASP A 21 12.74 7.96 -10.04
N VAL A 22 12.84 8.58 -8.86
CA VAL A 22 11.86 8.40 -7.77
C VAL A 22 10.55 9.17 -8.00
N GLY A 23 10.59 10.26 -8.77
CA GLY A 23 9.42 11.13 -9.03
C GLY A 23 8.32 10.45 -9.85
N GLU A 24 8.62 10.07 -11.10
CA GLU A 24 7.65 9.39 -11.97
C GLU A 24 7.18 8.05 -11.40
N MET A 25 8.06 7.31 -10.74
CA MET A 25 7.71 6.01 -10.16
C MET A 25 6.72 6.19 -9.00
N SER A 26 6.81 7.29 -8.24
CA SER A 26 5.91 7.59 -7.14
C SER A 26 4.49 7.89 -7.63
N GLU A 27 4.34 8.63 -8.74
CA GLU A 27 3.02 8.90 -9.34
C GLU A 27 2.38 7.64 -9.91
N LYS A 28 3.13 6.86 -10.70
CA LYS A 28 2.66 5.56 -11.20
C LYS A 28 2.29 4.59 -10.07
N MET A 29 2.96 4.69 -8.93
CA MET A 29 2.67 3.87 -7.76
C MET A 29 1.42 4.32 -7.00
N SER A 30 1.23 5.63 -6.83
CA SER A 30 0.03 6.18 -6.16
C SER A 30 -1.24 5.83 -6.94
N GLU A 31 -1.20 5.85 -8.28
CA GLU A 31 -2.31 5.41 -9.12
C GLU A 31 -2.65 3.91 -8.94
N LYS A 32 -1.64 3.04 -8.88
CA LYS A 32 -1.84 1.61 -8.61
C LYS A 32 -2.48 1.38 -7.25
N VAL A 33 -1.97 2.07 -6.21
CA VAL A 33 -2.54 2.00 -4.86
C VAL A 33 -3.99 2.50 -4.84
N LEU A 34 -4.27 3.62 -5.51
CA LEU A 34 -5.62 4.17 -5.61
C LEU A 34 -6.59 3.19 -6.28
N THR A 35 -6.15 2.52 -7.34
CA THR A 35 -6.94 1.51 -8.06
C THR A 35 -7.29 0.33 -7.15
N LEU A 36 -6.32 -0.19 -6.39
CA LEU A 36 -6.57 -1.27 -5.44
C LEU A 36 -7.50 -0.84 -4.31
N ILE A 37 -7.36 0.39 -3.81
CA ILE A 37 -8.27 0.96 -2.79
C ILE A 37 -9.70 1.10 -3.33
N ARG A 38 -9.86 1.48 -4.61
CA ARG A 38 -11.18 1.54 -5.27
C ARG A 38 -11.84 0.17 -5.33
N THR A 39 -11.06 -0.88 -5.61
CA THR A 39 -11.56 -2.26 -5.68
C THR A 39 -11.84 -2.83 -4.28
N ASN A 40 -10.98 -2.53 -3.30
CA ASN A 40 -11.13 -2.98 -1.92
C ASN A 40 -10.77 -1.86 -0.93
N SER A 41 -11.80 -1.17 -0.45
CA SER A 41 -11.65 -0.07 0.51
C SER A 41 -11.16 -0.53 1.88
N THR A 42 -11.35 -1.80 2.25
CA THR A 42 -10.91 -2.34 3.56
C THR A 42 -9.46 -2.80 3.57
N THR A 43 -8.74 -2.64 2.46
CA THR A 43 -7.35 -3.06 2.32
C THR A 43 -6.41 -2.35 3.30
N THR A 44 -5.32 -3.03 3.68
CA THR A 44 -4.29 -2.51 4.58
C THR A 44 -2.99 -2.25 3.83
N THR A 45 -2.09 -1.47 4.42
CA THR A 45 -0.76 -1.20 3.86
C THR A 45 0.02 -2.49 3.59
N ALA A 46 -0.09 -3.48 4.48
CA ALA A 46 0.55 -4.78 4.33
C ALA A 46 -0.02 -5.58 3.15
N ILE A 47 -1.33 -5.56 2.95
CA ILE A 47 -1.98 -6.23 1.80
C ILE A 47 -1.54 -5.56 0.51
N LEU A 48 -1.62 -4.22 0.42
CA LEU A 48 -1.18 -3.46 -0.75
C LEU A 48 0.29 -3.72 -1.10
N ALA A 49 1.16 -3.80 -0.10
CA ALA A 49 2.58 -4.10 -0.28
C ALA A 49 2.78 -5.50 -0.86
N LYS A 50 2.02 -6.48 -0.37
CA LYS A 50 2.06 -7.86 -0.87
C LYS A 50 1.55 -7.96 -2.31
N GLU A 51 0.40 -7.36 -2.61
CA GLU A 51 -0.22 -7.38 -3.95
C GLU A 51 0.69 -6.71 -4.99
N LEU A 52 1.26 -5.56 -4.65
CA LEU A 52 2.14 -4.81 -5.55
C LEU A 52 3.61 -5.26 -5.50
N ARG A 53 3.95 -6.23 -4.63
CA ARG A 53 5.30 -6.77 -4.43
C ARG A 53 6.34 -5.68 -4.15
N VAL A 54 5.99 -4.73 -3.29
CA VAL A 54 6.87 -3.63 -2.87
C VAL A 54 7.03 -3.58 -1.36
N SER A 55 7.92 -2.72 -0.88
CA SER A 55 8.01 -2.44 0.55
C SER A 55 6.77 -1.70 1.08
N THR A 56 6.44 -1.94 2.35
CA THR A 56 5.40 -1.17 3.08
C THR A 56 5.71 0.33 3.06
N LYS A 57 6.98 0.71 3.19
CA LYS A 57 7.43 2.11 3.13
C LYS A 57 7.10 2.79 1.79
N THR A 58 7.16 2.05 0.68
CA THR A 58 6.74 2.54 -0.64
C THR A 58 5.23 2.81 -0.67
N ILE A 59 4.43 1.90 -0.10
CA ILE A 59 2.98 2.06 0.01
C ILE A 59 2.61 3.24 0.92
N GLU A 60 3.28 3.40 2.06
CA GLU A 60 3.05 4.51 2.97
C GLU A 60 3.32 5.86 2.30
N ARG A 61 4.40 5.96 1.51
CA ARG A 61 4.68 7.15 0.70
C ARG A 61 3.58 7.42 -0.32
N ALA A 62 3.16 6.39 -1.07
CA ALA A 62 2.07 6.51 -2.04
C ALA A 62 0.75 6.95 -1.40
N ILE A 63 0.38 6.36 -0.25
CA ILE A 63 -0.81 6.74 0.53
C ILE A 63 -0.70 8.19 1.01
N LYS A 64 0.48 8.62 1.51
CA LYS A 64 0.72 9.99 1.93
C LYS A 64 0.46 10.97 0.78
N THR A 65 1.00 10.70 -0.40
CA THR A 65 0.74 11.50 -1.61
C THR A 65 -0.75 11.54 -1.95
N LEU A 66 -1.45 10.39 -1.97
CA LEU A 66 -2.90 10.35 -2.25
C LEU A 66 -3.73 11.13 -1.22
N LYS A 67 -3.31 11.16 0.05
CA LYS A 67 -3.96 11.96 1.10
C LYS A 67 -3.71 13.46 0.90
N GLU A 68 -2.47 13.84 0.59
CA GLU A 68 -2.09 15.24 0.31
C GLU A 68 -2.83 15.78 -0.92
N GLU A 69 -2.99 14.95 -1.95
CA GLU A 69 -3.77 15.25 -3.15
C GLU A 69 -5.29 15.16 -2.94
N LYS A 70 -5.74 14.87 -1.71
CA LYS A 70 -7.16 14.69 -1.34
C LYS A 70 -7.89 13.68 -2.22
N LYS A 71 -7.21 12.61 -2.64
CA LYS A 71 -7.80 11.50 -3.42
C LYS A 71 -8.34 10.38 -2.53
N ILE A 72 -7.79 10.21 -1.32
CA ILE A 72 -8.27 9.21 -0.34
C ILE A 72 -8.29 9.75 1.08
N GLU A 73 -9.12 9.15 1.93
CA GLU A 73 -9.21 9.41 3.37
C GLU A 73 -9.46 8.09 4.13
N ARG A 74 -8.94 7.95 5.36
CA ARG A 74 -9.25 6.80 6.20
C ARG A 74 -10.47 7.13 7.07
N MET A 75 -11.54 6.36 6.91
CA MET A 75 -12.77 6.47 7.69
C MET A 75 -12.89 5.33 8.69
N GLY A 76 -13.36 5.61 9.91
CA GLY A 76 -13.61 4.61 10.96
C GLY A 76 -12.46 4.39 11.94
N GLY A 77 -12.75 3.72 13.06
CA GLY A 77 -11.79 3.45 14.14
C GLY A 77 -10.86 2.26 13.90
N ASP A 78 -9.95 2.02 14.84
CA ASP A 78 -8.84 1.05 14.75
C ASP A 78 -9.24 -0.38 14.33
N ARG A 79 -10.49 -0.80 14.59
CA ARG A 79 -10.99 -2.16 14.34
C ARG A 79 -11.99 -2.30 13.20
N GLY A 80 -12.04 -1.35 12.28
CA GLY A 80 -12.97 -1.45 11.14
C GLY A 80 -12.88 -0.35 10.11
N GLY A 81 -11.85 0.51 10.19
CA GLY A 81 -11.73 1.61 9.27
C GLY A 81 -11.46 1.15 7.84
N TYR A 82 -12.02 1.86 6.86
CA TYR A 82 -11.83 1.65 5.44
C TYR A 82 -11.29 2.94 4.78
N TRP A 83 -10.67 2.80 3.62
CA TRP A 83 -10.25 3.89 2.78
C TRP A 83 -11.41 4.37 1.91
N LYS A 84 -11.79 5.63 2.08
CA LYS A 84 -12.75 6.32 1.23
C LYS A 84 -11.99 7.00 0.08
N VAL A 85 -12.42 6.77 -1.14
CA VAL A 85 -11.93 7.49 -2.32
C VAL A 85 -12.76 8.76 -2.49
N ILE A 86 -12.09 9.89 -2.68
CA ILE A 86 -12.72 11.18 -2.89
C ILE A 86 -12.81 11.40 -4.40
N PRO A 87 -14.03 11.37 -4.99
CA PRO A 87 -14.21 11.72 -6.40
C PRO A 87 -13.91 13.21 -6.58
N LYS A 88 -13.34 13.54 -7.75
CA LYS A 88 -13.02 14.91 -8.14
C LYS A 88 -14.22 15.56 -8.81
#